data_AF-A0A2D0AX36-F1
#
_entry.id   AF-A0A2D0AX36-F1
#
_cell.length_a   1.000
_cell.length_b   1.000
_cell.length_c   1.000
_cell.angle_alpha   90.00
_cell.angle_beta   90.00
_cell.angle_gamma   90.00
#
_symmetry.space_group_name_H-M   'P 1'
#
loop_
_entity.id
_entity.type
_entity.pdbx_description
1 polymer ?
#
loop_
_entity_poly.entity_id
_entity_poly.type
_entity_poly.pdbx_seq_one_letter_code
_entity_poly.pdbx_strand_id
1 'polypeptide(L)'
;MRDEVRTFVIDQLRDMNYDVDGIDDDTTLGPSGVDLESLALSDLSVRVEDRYGLRFADDESEKLALMTVGEFTTMVADRVAGATTDNR
;
A
#
# COMPACT_ATOMS: atom_id res chain seq x y z
N MET A 1 -10.70 6.99 4.86
CA MET A 1 -9.24 6.81 4.81
C MET A 1 -8.87 5.49 4.16
N ARG A 2 -9.29 4.34 4.70
CA ARG A 2 -8.95 3.04 4.10
C ARG A 2 -9.37 2.90 2.63
N ASP A 3 -10.60 3.30 2.28
CA ASP A 3 -11.10 3.27 0.88
C ASP A 3 -10.31 4.19 -0.06
N GLU A 4 -9.83 5.33 0.45
CA GLU A 4 -9.02 6.28 -0.32
C GLU A 4 -7.63 5.71 -0.59
N VAL A 5 -6.99 5.10 0.43
CA VAL A 5 -5.73 4.39 0.26
C VAL A 5 -5.90 3.22 -0.70
N ARG A 6 -6.97 2.42 -0.55
CA ARG A 6 -7.25 1.29 -1.45
C ARG A 6 -7.38 1.76 -2.90
N THR A 7 -8.17 2.82 -3.13
CA THR A 7 -8.33 3.41 -4.45
C THR A 7 -6.99 3.90 -5.00
N PHE A 8 -6.16 4.53 -4.17
CA PHE A 8 -4.84 4.98 -4.60
C PHE A 8 -3.92 3.83 -4.99
N VAL A 9 -3.84 2.79 -4.16
CA VAL A 9 -3.00 1.61 -4.44
C VAL A 9 -3.44 0.96 -5.76
N ILE A 10 -4.74 0.76 -5.95
CA ILE A 10 -5.31 0.23 -7.21
C ILE A 10 -4.96 1.12 -8.41
N ASP A 11 -5.03 2.44 -8.24
CA ASP A 11 -4.68 3.38 -9.30
C ASP A 11 -3.19 3.30 -9.68
N GLN A 12 -2.29 3.17 -8.68
CA GLN A 12 -0.85 2.99 -8.93
C GLN A 12 -0.55 1.65 -9.60
N LEU A 13 -1.18 0.58 -9.15
CA LEU A 13 -1.06 -0.73 -9.79
C LEU A 13 -1.50 -0.67 -11.26
N ARG A 14 -2.61 0.00 -11.54
CA ARG A 14 -3.10 0.19 -12.91
C ARG A 14 -2.16 1.04 -13.76
N ASP A 15 -1.57 2.11 -13.20
CA ASP A 15 -0.55 2.94 -13.86
C ASP A 15 0.69 2.11 -14.23
N MET A 16 1.03 1.15 -13.37
CA MET A 16 2.13 0.19 -13.58
C MET A 16 1.74 -1.00 -14.46
N ASN A 17 0.55 -0.98 -15.08
CA ASN A 17 0.03 -2.03 -15.97
C ASN A 17 -0.20 -3.39 -15.28
N TYR A 18 -0.51 -3.38 -13.97
CA TYR A 18 -0.98 -4.56 -13.25
C TYR A 18 -2.48 -4.77 -13.43
N ASP A 19 -2.89 -6.04 -13.36
CA ASP A 19 -4.30 -6.39 -13.33
C ASP A 19 -4.86 -6.13 -11.93
N VAL A 20 -5.81 -5.20 -11.86
CA VAL A 20 -6.48 -4.81 -10.62
C VAL A 20 -7.93 -5.29 -10.57
N ASP A 21 -8.37 -6.02 -11.59
CA ASP A 21 -9.73 -6.54 -11.68
C ASP A 21 -9.90 -7.70 -10.70
N GLY A 22 -10.78 -7.52 -9.70
CA GLY A 22 -11.01 -8.51 -8.66
C GLY A 22 -10.01 -8.52 -7.50
N ILE A 23 -9.14 -7.50 -7.39
CA ILE A 23 -8.35 -7.31 -6.16
C ILE A 23 -9.29 -6.97 -4.99
N ASP A 24 -9.27 -7.82 -3.96
CA ASP A 24 -9.97 -7.57 -2.71
C ASP A 24 -9.04 -7.43 -1.50
N ASP A 25 -9.61 -7.11 -0.35
CA ASP A 25 -8.86 -6.95 0.89
C ASP A 25 -8.19 -8.25 1.37
N ASP A 26 -8.64 -9.42 0.91
CA ASP A 26 -7.99 -10.71 1.13
C ASP A 26 -6.82 -10.99 0.14
N THR A 27 -6.64 -10.18 -0.91
CA THR A 27 -5.58 -10.39 -1.90
C THR A 27 -4.22 -9.99 -1.34
N THR A 28 -3.22 -10.86 -1.44
CA THR A 28 -1.83 -10.57 -1.01
C THR A 28 -1.14 -9.59 -1.96
N LEU A 29 -0.35 -8.66 -1.44
CA LEU A 29 0.40 -7.70 -2.28
C LEU A 29 1.56 -8.36 -3.05
N GLY A 30 2.22 -9.36 -2.47
CA GLY A 30 3.35 -10.05 -3.08
C GLY A 30 2.99 -11.07 -4.19
N PRO A 31 3.92 -11.97 -4.54
CA PRO A 31 3.80 -12.93 -5.66
C PRO A 31 2.60 -13.89 -5.54
N SER A 32 2.05 -14.07 -4.34
CA SER A 32 0.87 -14.92 -4.13
C SER A 32 -0.46 -14.27 -4.51
N GLY A 33 -0.48 -12.96 -4.79
CA GLY A 33 -1.70 -12.22 -5.12
C GLY A 33 -1.50 -11.28 -6.30
N VAL A 34 -1.27 -9.99 -6.02
CA VAL A 34 -1.09 -8.94 -7.05
C VAL A 34 0.22 -9.10 -7.85
N ASP A 35 1.14 -9.93 -7.35
CA ASP A 35 2.45 -10.17 -7.95
C ASP A 35 3.33 -8.92 -7.99
N LEU A 36 3.34 -8.16 -6.88
CA LEU A 36 4.27 -7.05 -6.76
C LEU A 36 5.69 -7.56 -6.51
N GLU A 37 6.55 -7.34 -7.49
CA GLU A 37 7.98 -7.52 -7.37
C GLU A 37 8.57 -6.51 -6.36
N SER A 38 9.77 -6.80 -5.83
CA SER A 38 10.44 -5.91 -4.86
C SER A 38 10.60 -4.47 -5.38
N LEU A 39 10.80 -4.30 -6.69
CA LEU A 39 10.86 -2.98 -7.32
C LEU A 39 9.51 -2.26 -7.29
N ALA A 40 8.42 -2.98 -7.60
CA ALA A 40 7.08 -2.41 -7.61
C ALA A 40 6.60 -2.07 -6.20
N LEU A 41 6.92 -2.89 -5.20
CA LEU A 41 6.67 -2.60 -3.78
C LEU A 41 7.43 -1.36 -3.32
N SER A 42 8.69 -1.21 -3.72
CA SER A 42 9.51 -0.05 -3.38
C SER A 42 8.93 1.23 -4.01
N ASP A 43 8.56 1.19 -5.29
CA ASP A 43 7.95 2.33 -5.98
C ASP A 43 6.59 2.71 -5.36
N LEU A 44 5.73 1.72 -5.11
CA LEU A 44 4.43 1.92 -4.45
C LEU A 44 4.61 2.55 -3.06
N SER A 45 5.56 2.05 -2.27
CA SER A 45 5.86 2.56 -0.93
C SER A 45 6.24 4.03 -0.99
N VAL A 46 7.19 4.39 -1.87
CA VAL A 46 7.63 5.79 -2.07
C VAL A 46 6.47 6.69 -2.48
N ARG A 47 5.59 6.24 -3.39
CA ARG A 47 4.41 7.03 -3.80
C ARG A 47 3.39 7.21 -2.67
N VAL A 48 3.20 6.19 -1.83
CA VAL A 48 2.34 6.27 -0.62
C VAL A 48 2.95 7.22 0.41
N GLU A 49 4.26 7.14 0.65
CA GLU A 49 4.99 8.04 1.54
C GLU A 49 4.83 9.50 1.11
N ASP A 50 5.05 9.80 -0.17
CA ASP A 50 4.93 11.15 -0.72
C ASP A 50 3.49 11.68 -0.65
N ARG A 51 2.50 10.87 -1.05
CA ARG A 51 1.08 11.27 -1.04
C ARG A 51 0.55 11.53 0.37
N TYR A 52 0.93 10.71 1.34
CA TYR A 52 0.36 10.76 2.69
C TYR A 52 1.30 11.35 3.74
N GLY A 53 2.52 11.73 3.37
CA GLY A 53 3.56 12.20 4.29
C GLY A 53 4.02 11.12 5.27
N LEU A 54 3.96 9.85 4.87
CA LEU A 54 4.37 8.71 5.70
C LEU A 54 5.84 8.36 5.45
N ARG A 55 6.38 7.47 6.29
CA ARG A 55 7.70 6.89 6.10
C ARG A 55 7.70 5.41 6.44
N PHE A 56 7.94 4.56 5.46
CA PHE A 56 8.16 3.13 5.63
C PHE A 56 9.65 2.87 5.88
N ALA A 57 9.94 1.83 6.66
CA ALA A 57 11.30 1.34 6.81
C ALA A 57 11.67 0.45 5.61
N ASP A 58 12.96 0.34 5.33
CA ASP A 58 13.49 -0.48 4.24
C ASP A 58 13.05 -1.95 4.37
N ASP A 59 13.15 -2.51 5.60
CA ASP A 59 12.64 -3.83 5.99
C ASP A 59 11.10 -3.97 5.99
N GLU A 60 10.33 -2.88 5.83
CA GLU A 60 8.87 -3.01 5.74
C GLU A 60 8.45 -3.55 4.37
N SER A 61 9.23 -3.31 3.30
CA SER A 61 8.90 -3.80 1.95
C SER A 61 8.66 -5.32 1.91
N GLU A 62 9.49 -6.09 2.60
CA GLU A 62 9.33 -7.54 2.76
C GLU A 62 8.06 -7.90 3.53
N LYS A 63 7.70 -7.12 4.54
CA LYS A 63 6.45 -7.30 5.31
C LYS A 63 5.23 -6.95 4.47
N LEU A 64 5.29 -5.87 3.70
CA LEU A 64 4.23 -5.44 2.80
C LEU A 64 3.91 -6.55 1.79
N ALA A 65 4.93 -7.23 1.26
CA ALA A 65 4.76 -8.37 0.37
C ALA A 65 4.00 -9.55 1.01
N LEU A 66 4.14 -9.73 2.32
CA LEU A 66 3.50 -10.80 3.09
C LEU A 66 2.07 -10.45 3.53
N MET A 67 1.69 -9.17 3.44
CA MET A 67 0.40 -8.67 3.89
C MET A 67 -0.64 -8.63 2.77
N THR A 68 -1.91 -8.63 3.14
CA THR A 68 -2.99 -8.41 2.19
C THR A 68 -3.20 -6.92 1.88
N VAL A 69 -3.86 -6.63 0.77
CA VAL A 69 -4.28 -5.27 0.39
C VAL A 69 -5.14 -4.65 1.49
N GLY A 70 -5.98 -5.44 2.15
CA GLY A 70 -6.78 -4.99 3.29
C GLY A 70 -5.93 -4.59 4.48
N GLU A 71 -4.95 -5.42 4.84
CA GLU A 71 -4.03 -5.13 5.94
C GLU A 71 -3.15 -3.92 5.65
N PHE A 72 -2.62 -3.82 4.42
CA PHE A 72 -1.82 -2.67 3.99
C PHE A 72 -2.61 -1.37 4.00
N THR A 73 -3.78 -1.35 3.36
CA THR A 73 -4.62 -0.15 3.30
C THR A 73 -5.08 0.28 4.69
N THR A 74 -5.34 -0.68 5.59
CA THR A 74 -5.63 -0.41 7.01
C THR A 74 -4.42 0.20 7.72
N MET A 75 -3.23 -0.39 7.55
CA MET A 75 -1.99 0.09 8.15
C MET A 75 -1.68 1.54 7.74
N VAL A 76 -1.81 1.85 6.46
CA VAL A 76 -1.60 3.20 5.93
C VAL A 76 -2.65 4.14 6.49
N ALA A 77 -3.94 3.77 6.44
CA ALA A 77 -5.02 4.62 6.96
C ALA A 77 -4.85 4.92 8.45
N ASP A 78 -4.41 3.93 9.24
CA ASP A 78 -4.13 4.09 10.68
C ASP A 78 -2.93 5.03 10.90
N ARG A 79 -1.84 4.86 10.15
CA ARG A 79 -0.68 5.76 10.19
C ARG A 79 -1.06 7.19 9.82
N VAL A 80 -1.88 7.41 8.79
CA VAL A 80 -2.31 8.77 8.41
C VAL A 80 -3.23 9.37 9.48
N ALA A 81 -4.17 8.59 10.03
CA ALA A 81 -5.04 9.04 11.10
C ALA A 81 -4.25 9.37 12.39
N GLY A 82 -3.25 8.55 12.72
CA GLY A 82 -2.34 8.74 13.86
C GLY A 82 -1.39 9.92 13.67
N ALA A 83 -0.79 10.07 12.49
CA ALA A 83 0.07 11.21 12.15
C ALA A 83 -0.68 12.54 12.18
N THR A 84 -1.98 12.54 11.84
CA THR A 84 -2.85 13.71 11.96
C THR A 84 -3.12 14.09 13.44
N THR A 85 -2.95 13.15 14.37
CA THR A 85 -3.18 13.38 15.81
C THR A 85 -1.95 13.96 16.53
N ASP A 86 -0.72 13.79 16.02
CA ASP A 86 0.53 14.30 16.62
C ASP A 86 0.87 15.75 16.21
N ASN A 87 -0.07 16.50 15.64
CA ASN A 87 0.13 17.90 15.24
C ASN A 87 -0.87 18.87 15.90
N ARG A 88 -1.18 18.67 17.19
CA ARG A 88 -2.04 19.60 17.95
C ARG A 88 -1.50 19.96 19.33
#